data_AF-X1US32-F1
#
_entry.id   AF-X1US32-F1
#
_cell.length_a   1.000
_cell.length_b   1.000
_cell.length_c   1.000
_cell.angle_alpha   90.00
_cell.angle_beta   90.00
_cell.angle_gamma   90.00
#
_symmetry.space_group_name_H-M   'P 1'
#
loop_
_entity.id
_entity.type
_entity.pdbx_description
1 polymer ?
#
loop_
_entity_poly.entity_id
_entity_poly.type
_entity_poly.pdbx_seq_one_letter_code
_entity_poly.pdbx_strand_id
1 'polypeptide(L)' 'MWRTIGHEWAIALLQRAIDTGRVSHAYLFTGPANVGKTHLAKEMAAALNCTGDA' A
#
# COMPACT_ATOMS: atom_id res chain seq x y z
N MET A 1 -9.12 -2.29 4.04
CA MET A 1 -9.16 -1.38 2.88
C MET A 1 -8.50 -1.97 1.64
N TRP A 2 -7.50 -2.83 1.76
CA TRP A 2 -6.87 -3.51 0.62
C TRP A 2 -7.85 -4.42 -0.13
N ARG A 3 -8.03 -4.17 -1.43
CA ARG A 3 -8.79 -5.02 -2.37
C ARG A 3 -7.88 -5.79 -3.31
N THR A 4 -6.58 -5.45 -3.34
CA THR A 4 -5.57 -6.25 -4.03
C THR A 4 -5.56 -7.69 -3.47
N ILE A 5 -5.72 -8.68 -4.35
CA ILE A 5 -5.61 -10.10 -4.02
C ILE A 5 -4.15 -10.54 -4.26
N GLY A 6 -3.58 -11.31 -3.34
CA GLY A 6 -2.16 -11.64 -3.33
C GLY A 6 -1.29 -10.52 -2.76
N HIS A 7 0.03 -10.64 -2.90
CA HIS A 7 1.02 -9.66 -2.40
C HIS A 7 0.96 -9.46 -0.87
N GLU A 8 0.64 -10.52 -0.14
CA GLU A 8 0.39 -10.53 1.30
C GLU A 8 1.54 -9.91 2.09
N TRP A 9 2.78 -10.24 1.71
CA TRP A 9 3.97 -9.69 2.35
C TRP A 9 4.09 -8.18 2.15
N ALA A 10 3.75 -7.67 0.96
CA ALA A 10 3.83 -6.26 0.65
C ALA A 10 2.72 -5.49 1.35
N ILE A 11 1.49 -6.02 1.33
CA ILE A 11 0.36 -5.45 2.07
C ILE A 11 0.68 -5.37 3.56
N ALA A 12 1.23 -6.44 4.16
CA ALA A 12 1.61 -6.43 5.58
C ALA A 12 2.69 -5.39 5.90
N LEU A 13 3.69 -5.23 5.02
CA LEU A 13 4.73 -4.21 5.16
C LEU A 13 4.13 -2.79 5.12
N LEU A 14 3.27 -2.52 4.15
CA LEU A 14 2.65 -1.20 3.96
C LEU A 14 1.67 -0.86 5.09
N GLN A 15 0.84 -1.82 5.49
CA GLN A 15 -0.09 -1.66 6.62
C GLN A 15 0.69 -1.32 7.91
N ARG A 16 1.77 -2.06 8.22
CA ARG A 16 2.60 -1.78 9.38
C ARG A 16 3.23 -0.37 9.33
N ALA A 17 3.68 0.08 8.16
CA ALA A 17 4.25 1.42 8.01
C ALA A 17 3.21 2.52 8.32
N ILE A 18 1.96 2.32 7.89
CA ILE A 18 0.84 3.22 8.18
C ILE A 18 0.51 3.18 9.67
N ASP A 19 0.30 2.00 10.25
CA ASP A 19 -0.11 1.82 11.65
C ASP A 19 0.91 2.40 12.64
N THR A 20 2.20 2.32 12.29
CA THR A 20 3.29 2.83 13.14
C THR A 20 3.63 4.30 12.85
N GLY A 21 2.99 4.93 11.86
CA GLY A 21 3.34 6.26 11.39
C GLY A 21 4.74 6.37 10.76
N ARG A 22 5.40 5.24 10.46
CA ARG A 22 6.76 5.17 9.91
C ARG A 22 6.74 4.94 8.40
N VAL A 23 6.06 5.84 7.69
CA VAL A 23 5.94 5.78 6.23
C VAL A 23 7.20 6.34 5.58
N SER A 24 7.78 5.59 4.65
CA SER A 24 8.95 6.06 3.88
C SER A 24 8.55 7.13 2.88
N HIS A 25 9.48 8.05 2.57
CA HIS A 25 9.23 9.13 1.61
C HIS A 25 8.97 8.62 0.18
N ALA A 26 9.43 7.41 -0.15
CA ALA A 26 9.26 6.80 -1.46
C ALA A 26 9.16 5.27 -1.37
N TYR A 27 8.36 4.69 -2.26
CA TYR A 27 8.22 3.24 -2.45
C TYR A 27 8.34 2.91 -3.94
N LEU A 28 9.13 1.89 -4.26
CA LEU A 28 9.27 1.37 -5.61
C LEU A 28 8.54 0.03 -5.74
N PHE A 29 7.47 0.00 -6.54
CA PHE A 29 6.72 -1.22 -6.82
C PHE A 29 7.25 -1.89 -8.09
N THR A 30 7.93 -3.04 -7.97
CA THR A 30 8.54 -3.77 -9.09
C THR A 30 7.89 -5.14 -9.32
N GLY A 31 7.97 -5.65 -10.56
CA GLY A 31 7.46 -6.97 -10.94
C GLY A 31 6.82 -7.00 -12.34
N PRO A 32 6.38 -8.18 -12.82
CA PRO A 32 5.88 -8.37 -14.19
C PRO A 32 4.68 -7.48 -14.54
N ALA A 33 4.43 -7.26 -15.83
CA ALA A 33 3.27 -6.47 -16.27
C ALA A 33 1.95 -7.07 -15.76
N ASN A 34 0.96 -6.21 -15.47
CA ASN A 34 -0.40 -6.60 -15.09
C ASN A 34 -0.58 -7.42 -13.79
N VAL A 35 0.45 -7.55 -12.95
CA VAL A 35 0.32 -8.23 -11.63
C VAL A 35 -0.37 -7.39 -10.54
N GLY A 36 -0.93 -6.22 -10.86
CA GLY A 36 -1.65 -5.40 -9.87
C GLY A 36 -0.82 -4.38 -9.08
N LYS A 37 0.47 -4.19 -9.40
CA LYS A 37 1.37 -3.23 -8.72
C LYS A 37 0.80 -1.81 -8.64
N THR A 38 0.29 -1.30 -9.76
CA THR A 38 -0.30 0.03 -9.84
C THR A 38 -1.58 0.14 -9.02
N HIS A 39 -2.33 -0.96 -8.90
CA HIS A 39 -3.53 -0.99 -8.07
C HIS A 39 -3.14 -0.87 -6.59
N LEU A 40 -2.22 -1.72 -6.12
CA LEU A 40 -1.73 -1.67 -4.74
C LEU A 40 -1.12 -0.30 -4.38
N ALA A 41 -0.35 0.31 -5.28
CA ALA A 41 0.21 1.65 -5.08
C ALA A 41 -0.89 2.72 -4.90
N LYS A 42 -1.99 2.63 -5.67
CA LYS A 42 -3.13 3.53 -5.53
C LYS A 42 -3.90 3.30 -4.22
N GLU A 43 -4.06 2.05 -3.80
CA GLU A 43 -4.67 1.73 -2.50
C GLU A 43 -3.85 2.29 -1.33
N MET A 44 -2.52 2.17 -1.39
CA MET A 44 -1.63 2.78 -0.42
C MET A 44 -1.77 4.31 -0.39
N ALA A 45 -1.79 4.95 -1.57
CA ALA A 45 -1.98 6.40 -1.65
C ALA A 45 -3.35 6.83 -1.07
N ALA A 46 -4.41 6.05 -1.29
CA ALA A 46 -5.71 6.31 -0.69
C ALA A 46 -5.66 6.16 0.84
N ALA A 47 -4.93 5.17 1.37
CA ALA A 47 -4.76 4.98 2.81
C ALA A 47 -4.04 6.15 3.48
N LEU A 48 -2.98 6.65 2.85
CA LEU A 48 -2.21 7.79 3.38
C LEU A 48 -2.99 9.11 3.34
N ASN A 49 -3.91 9.27 2.39
CA ASN A 49 -4.72 10.48 2.23
C ASN A 49 -6.11 10.38 2.90
N CYS A 50 -6.39 9.30 3.64
CA CYS A 50 -7.67 9.14 4.32
C CYS A 50 -7.80 10.20 5.43
N THR A 51 -8.84 11.03 5.34
CA THR A 51 -9.16 12.07 6.33
C THR A 51 -10.32 11.69 7.26
N GLY A 52 -10.87 10.49 7.10
CA GLY A 52 -11.87 9.98 8.03
C GLY A 52 -11.20 9.83 9.40
N ASP A 53 -11.78 10.44 10.42
CA ASP A 53 -11.30 10.38 11.80
C ASP A 53 -11.07 8.91 12.22
N ALA A 54 -9.93 8.67 12.86
CA ALA A 54 -9.48 7.36 13.32
C ALA A 54 -10.32 6.82 14.48
#